data_AF-A0A1A9UVG0-F1
#
_entry.id   AF-A0A1A9UVG0-F1
#
_cell.length_a   1.000
_cell.length_b   1.000
_cell.length_c   1.000
_cell.angle_alpha   90.00
_cell.angle_beta   90.00
_cell.angle_gamma   90.00
#
_symmetry.space_group_name_H-M   'P 1'
#
loop_
_entity.id
_entity.type
_entity.pdbx_description
1 polymer ?
#
loop_
_entity_poly.entity_id
_entity_poly.type
_entity_poly.pdbx_seq_one_letter_code
_entity_poly.pdbx_strand_id
1 'polypeptide(L)'
;MSQRLQCPQSIKSLPINLKRQKQREQRKLNNGVGKNRKKNQKKLRKKAKSKNEDFEWQELQALISATELELKTILENEPVLADIPYDISPEELEGEIALAKGSGMTIYIQRDGLSTLTIVLPQEKPTIANLKRAIEIVAKLQLKRELRERQAERLKRRRYNAIIAKTSDDNEENTENLQQQHLDTQTDIASSVSTEESNKTITKVARLTGELVCSTVHNGHQHRPNVSWRFLWRVYALYNLVTNQPINDENAGGRQLLSECGIENAQTLRFCKREKYFGRKRQK
;
A
#
# COMPACT_ATOMS: atom_id res chain seq x y z
N MET A 1 -71.82 31.44 -28.60
CA MET A 1 -70.78 30.49 -29.06
C MET A 1 -69.44 30.95 -28.51
N SER A 2 -68.84 30.24 -27.55
CA SER A 2 -67.46 30.49 -27.15
C SER A 2 -66.77 29.15 -27.02
N GLN A 3 -66.00 28.81 -28.04
CA GLN A 3 -65.31 27.54 -28.16
C GLN A 3 -64.10 27.56 -27.21
N ARG A 4 -64.11 26.65 -26.23
CA ARG A 4 -62.93 26.34 -25.42
C ARG A 4 -61.82 25.87 -26.35
N LEU A 5 -60.75 26.66 -26.47
CA LEU A 5 -59.51 26.22 -27.09
C LEU A 5 -58.87 25.11 -26.25
N GLN A 6 -59.12 23.87 -26.64
CA GLN A 6 -58.31 22.74 -26.20
C GLN A 6 -57.01 22.72 -27.01
N CYS A 7 -55.88 22.87 -26.32
CA CYS A 7 -54.60 22.40 -26.83
C CYS A 7 -53.72 21.94 -25.66
N PRO A 8 -53.69 20.65 -25.31
CA PRO A 8 -52.62 20.11 -24.50
C PRO A 8 -51.42 19.91 -25.43
N GLN A 9 -50.60 20.94 -25.64
CA GLN A 9 -49.31 20.74 -26.28
C GLN A 9 -48.51 19.76 -25.43
N SER A 10 -48.36 18.53 -25.95
CA SER A 10 -47.52 17.49 -25.37
C SER A 10 -46.16 18.09 -25.05
N ILE A 11 -45.70 17.95 -23.81
CA ILE A 11 -44.39 18.47 -23.36
C ILE A 11 -43.27 18.00 -24.29
N LYS A 12 -43.45 16.89 -25.03
CA LYS A 12 -42.50 16.32 -25.98
C LYS A 12 -42.30 17.15 -27.26
N SER A 13 -43.23 18.01 -27.67
CA SER A 13 -43.11 18.81 -28.92
C SER A 13 -42.43 20.17 -28.73
N LEU A 14 -42.19 20.60 -27.49
CA LEU A 14 -41.63 21.93 -27.23
C LEU A 14 -40.12 22.03 -27.54
N PRO A 15 -39.63 23.21 -27.94
CA PRO A 15 -38.20 23.53 -27.99
C PRO A 15 -37.54 23.29 -26.63
N ILE A 16 -36.26 22.89 -26.62
CA ILE A 16 -35.59 22.37 -25.41
C ILE A 16 -35.54 23.38 -24.26
N ASN A 17 -35.47 24.68 -24.59
CA ASN A 17 -35.42 25.78 -23.63
C ASN A 17 -36.75 25.93 -22.89
N LEU A 18 -37.88 25.89 -23.62
CA LEU A 18 -39.23 25.97 -23.07
C LEU A 18 -39.62 24.70 -22.30
N LYS A 19 -39.15 23.52 -22.73
CA LYS A 19 -39.28 22.27 -21.97
C LYS A 19 -38.60 22.38 -20.59
N ARG A 20 -37.35 22.87 -20.56
CA ARG A 20 -36.58 23.04 -19.32
C ARG A 20 -37.22 24.09 -18.40
N GLN A 21 -37.75 25.18 -18.96
CA GLN A 21 -38.47 26.20 -18.21
C GLN A 21 -39.74 25.66 -17.57
N LYS A 22 -40.63 25.01 -18.34
CA LYS A 22 -41.83 24.34 -17.79
C LYS A 22 -41.49 23.29 -16.72
N GLN A 23 -40.40 22.54 -16.88
CA GLN A 23 -39.93 21.61 -15.84
C GLN A 23 -39.47 22.32 -14.57
N ARG A 24 -38.80 23.48 -14.66
CA ARG A 24 -38.39 24.28 -13.50
C ARG A 24 -39.61 24.86 -12.79
N GLU A 25 -40.58 25.39 -13.52
CA GLU A 25 -41.84 25.91 -12.99
C GLU A 25 -42.67 24.81 -12.29
N GLN A 26 -42.78 23.62 -12.89
CA GLN A 26 -43.42 22.46 -12.24
C GLN A 26 -42.67 21.99 -10.98
N ARG A 27 -41.33 22.12 -10.93
CA ARG A 27 -40.56 21.84 -9.70
C ARG A 27 -40.82 22.88 -8.61
N LYS A 28 -40.97 24.16 -8.98
CA LYS A 28 -41.33 25.24 -8.04
C LYS A 28 -42.73 25.06 -7.46
N LEU A 29 -43.72 24.74 -8.30
CA LEU A 29 -45.10 24.47 -7.86
C LEU A 29 -45.22 23.24 -6.93
N ASN A 30 -44.33 22.25 -7.10
CA ASN A 30 -44.29 21.05 -6.26
C ASN A 30 -43.33 21.18 -5.06
N ASN A 31 -42.96 22.39 -4.61
CA ASN A 31 -42.03 22.66 -3.51
C ASN A 31 -40.69 21.89 -3.62
N GLY A 32 -40.17 21.71 -4.84
CA GLY A 32 -38.93 20.97 -5.08
C GLY A 32 -39.07 19.43 -5.04
N VAL A 33 -40.25 18.90 -4.74
CA VAL A 33 -40.50 17.45 -4.67
C VAL A 33 -40.72 16.89 -6.07
N GLY A 34 -39.62 16.49 -6.73
CA GLY A 34 -39.69 15.84 -8.04
C GLY A 34 -40.44 14.51 -8.01
N LYS A 35 -40.97 14.07 -9.18
CA LYS A 35 -41.67 12.78 -9.41
C LYS A 35 -40.91 11.51 -8.98
N ASN A 36 -39.68 11.64 -8.47
CA ASN A 36 -38.79 10.58 -8.01
C ASN A 36 -38.68 10.50 -6.47
N ARG A 37 -39.67 10.95 -5.69
CA ARG A 37 -39.66 10.90 -4.21
C ARG A 37 -39.25 9.52 -3.66
N LYS A 38 -39.77 8.43 -4.22
CA LYS A 38 -39.37 7.05 -3.86
C LYS A 38 -37.90 6.73 -4.21
N LYS A 39 -37.39 7.21 -5.34
CA LYS A 39 -35.97 7.02 -5.73
C LYS A 39 -35.02 7.86 -4.87
N ASN A 40 -35.40 9.09 -4.51
CA ASN A 40 -34.60 9.95 -3.62
C ASN A 40 -34.58 9.43 -2.18
N GLN A 41 -35.71 8.94 -1.65
CA GLN A 41 -35.74 8.27 -0.35
C GLN A 41 -34.89 6.99 -0.35
N LYS A 42 -34.93 6.18 -1.42
CA LYS A 42 -34.01 5.03 -1.56
C LYS A 42 -32.53 5.46 -1.57
N LYS A 43 -32.18 6.56 -2.24
CA LYS A 43 -30.81 7.13 -2.22
C LYS A 43 -30.39 7.62 -0.83
N LEU A 44 -31.27 8.31 -0.10
CA LEU A 44 -31.01 8.78 1.25
C LEU A 44 -30.83 7.60 2.23
N ARG A 45 -31.68 6.58 2.15
CA ARG A 45 -31.52 5.34 2.95
C ARG A 45 -30.21 4.62 2.64
N LYS A 46 -29.79 4.56 1.37
CA LYS A 46 -28.47 4.01 0.98
C LYS A 46 -27.32 4.85 1.53
N LYS A 47 -27.42 6.19 1.49
CA LYS A 47 -26.40 7.09 2.06
C LYS A 47 -26.30 6.97 3.58
N ALA A 48 -27.41 6.80 4.28
CA ALA A 48 -27.42 6.56 5.72
C ALA A 48 -26.77 5.22 6.09
N LYS A 49 -27.04 4.15 5.32
CA LYS A 49 -26.36 2.85 5.50
C LYS A 49 -24.85 2.95 5.28
N SER A 50 -24.43 3.56 4.17
CA SER A 50 -23.00 3.79 3.87
C SER A 50 -22.31 4.58 4.99
N LYS A 51 -22.96 5.60 5.57
CA LYS A 51 -22.40 6.34 6.71
C LYS A 51 -22.18 5.48 7.95
N ASN A 52 -23.05 4.50 8.21
CA ASN A 52 -22.88 3.59 9.34
C ASN A 52 -21.72 2.62 9.08
N GLU A 53 -21.62 2.09 7.85
CA GLU A 53 -20.49 1.25 7.42
C GLU A 53 -19.16 2.05 7.47
N ASP A 54 -19.18 3.33 7.09
CA ASP A 54 -18.02 4.22 7.19
C ASP A 54 -17.61 4.47 8.66
N PHE A 55 -18.58 4.54 9.59
CA PHE A 55 -18.32 4.72 11.02
C PHE A 55 -17.72 3.45 11.63
N GLU A 56 -18.31 2.28 11.39
CA GLU A 56 -17.79 0.99 11.85
C GLU A 56 -16.35 0.75 11.34
N TRP A 57 -16.09 1.12 10.08
CA TRP A 57 -14.73 1.05 9.52
C TRP A 57 -13.76 2.02 10.20
N GLN A 58 -14.20 3.24 10.53
CA GLN A 58 -13.38 4.21 11.25
C GLN A 58 -13.08 3.77 12.68
N GLU A 59 -14.06 3.20 13.39
CA GLU A 59 -13.90 2.67 14.74
C GLU A 59 -12.93 1.48 14.74
N LEU A 60 -13.09 0.54 13.81
CA LEU A 60 -12.14 -0.56 13.62
C LEU A 60 -10.73 -0.04 13.34
N GLN A 61 -10.59 0.95 12.46
CA GLN A 61 -9.30 1.54 12.14
C GLN A 61 -8.67 2.26 13.33
N ALA A 62 -9.49 2.93 14.17
CA ALA A 62 -9.04 3.58 15.40
C ALA A 62 -8.54 2.53 16.41
N LEU A 63 -9.30 1.44 16.61
CA LEU A 63 -8.89 0.32 17.46
C LEU A 63 -7.58 -0.30 16.98
N ILE A 64 -7.45 -0.61 15.69
CA ILE A 64 -6.20 -1.13 15.11
C ILE A 64 -5.06 -0.16 15.40
N SER A 65 -5.25 1.14 15.16
CA SER A 65 -4.20 2.14 15.41
C SER A 65 -3.81 2.26 16.89
N ALA A 66 -4.76 2.15 17.82
CA ALA A 66 -4.49 2.16 19.24
C ALA A 66 -3.69 0.92 19.66
N THR A 67 -4.09 -0.26 19.18
CA THR A 67 -3.35 -1.51 19.43
C THR A 67 -1.94 -1.48 18.82
N GLU A 68 -1.77 -0.92 17.61
CA GLU A 68 -0.44 -0.77 17.00
C GLU A 68 0.46 0.17 17.81
N LEU A 69 -0.08 1.22 18.42
CA LEU A 69 0.69 2.13 19.30
C LEU A 69 1.07 1.46 20.61
N GLU A 70 0.14 0.74 21.25
CA GLU A 70 0.44 -0.03 22.47
C GLU A 70 1.48 -1.12 22.21
N LEU A 71 1.41 -1.81 21.07
CA LEU A 71 2.44 -2.79 20.72
C LEU A 71 3.81 -2.15 20.54
N LYS A 72 3.89 -0.95 19.94
CA LYS A 72 5.16 -0.22 19.83
C LYS A 72 5.71 0.13 21.20
N THR A 73 4.90 0.67 22.10
CA THR A 73 5.38 1.06 23.44
C THR A 73 5.84 -0.17 24.22
N ILE A 74 5.15 -1.31 24.11
CA ILE A 74 5.59 -2.56 24.74
C ILE A 74 6.94 -3.02 24.18
N LEU A 75 7.11 -3.04 22.85
CA LEU A 75 8.35 -3.46 22.20
C LEU A 75 9.53 -2.52 22.48
N GLU A 76 9.28 -1.21 22.61
CA GLU A 76 10.29 -0.21 22.97
C GLU A 76 10.73 -0.33 24.44
N ASN A 77 9.82 -0.74 25.33
CA ASN A 77 10.10 -0.90 26.76
C ASN A 77 10.88 -2.20 27.07
N GLU A 78 10.80 -3.22 26.22
CA GLU A 78 11.47 -4.50 26.42
C GLU A 78 12.72 -4.63 25.53
N PRO A 79 13.94 -4.53 26.08
CA PRO A 79 15.16 -4.50 25.27
C PRO A 79 15.43 -5.81 24.52
N VAL A 80 14.86 -6.93 25.00
CA VAL A 80 14.99 -8.25 24.36
C VAL A 80 14.18 -8.33 23.06
N LEU A 81 13.10 -7.55 22.94
CA LEU A 81 12.20 -7.56 21.79
C LEU A 81 12.34 -6.34 20.89
N ALA A 82 13.27 -5.42 21.21
CA ALA A 82 13.47 -4.16 20.50
C ALA A 82 13.79 -4.34 19.00
N ASP A 83 14.36 -5.50 18.61
CA ASP A 83 14.69 -5.82 17.23
C ASP A 83 13.48 -6.26 16.39
N ILE A 84 12.32 -6.53 17.01
CA ILE A 84 11.12 -7.03 16.35
C ILE A 84 10.25 -5.87 15.86
N PRO A 85 9.88 -5.81 14.55
CA PRO A 85 8.97 -4.78 14.07
C PRO A 85 7.54 -5.00 14.60
N TYR A 86 6.86 -3.92 14.98
CA TYR A 86 5.47 -3.96 15.48
C TYR A 86 4.45 -4.53 14.48
N ASP A 87 4.78 -4.54 13.18
CA ASP A 87 3.92 -5.05 12.11
C ASP A 87 4.38 -6.41 11.56
N ILE A 88 4.99 -7.23 12.41
CA ILE A 88 5.51 -8.56 12.06
C ILE A 88 4.39 -9.52 11.62
N SER A 89 4.63 -10.29 10.56
CA SER A 89 3.75 -11.40 10.15
C SER A 89 4.01 -12.64 11.02
N PRO A 90 3.01 -13.50 11.31
CA PRO A 90 3.24 -14.75 12.03
C PRO A 90 4.36 -15.60 11.40
N GLU A 91 4.48 -15.58 10.07
CA GLU A 91 5.51 -16.33 9.34
C GLU A 91 6.91 -15.73 9.53
N GLU A 92 7.04 -14.41 9.66
CA GLU A 92 8.31 -13.75 10.00
C GLU A 92 8.68 -14.04 11.47
N LEU A 93 7.69 -13.98 12.37
CA LEU A 93 7.87 -14.26 13.79
C LEU A 93 8.30 -15.71 14.04
N GLU A 94 7.69 -16.68 13.35
CA GLU A 94 8.13 -18.08 13.39
C GLU A 94 9.58 -18.24 12.89
N GLY A 95 9.96 -17.46 11.87
CA GLY A 95 11.33 -17.37 11.37
C GLY A 95 12.30 -16.89 12.45
N GLU A 96 12.00 -15.76 13.10
CA GLU A 96 12.84 -15.20 14.17
C GLU A 96 12.94 -16.15 15.38
N ILE A 97 11.83 -16.79 15.78
CA ILE A 97 11.83 -17.81 16.83
C ILE A 97 12.73 -19.00 16.43
N ALA A 98 12.69 -19.42 15.18
CA ALA A 98 13.53 -20.52 14.69
C ALA A 98 15.01 -20.14 14.65
N LEU A 99 15.34 -18.88 14.32
CA LEU A 99 16.71 -18.37 14.40
C LEU A 99 17.22 -18.35 15.84
N ALA A 100 16.40 -17.85 16.78
CA ALA A 100 16.74 -17.84 18.20
C ALA A 100 16.95 -19.26 18.77
N LYS A 101 16.21 -20.26 18.26
CA LYS A 101 16.39 -21.67 18.60
C LYS A 101 17.57 -22.35 17.89
N GLY A 102 18.18 -21.70 16.90
CA GLY A 102 19.25 -22.28 16.08
C GLY A 102 18.77 -23.30 15.04
N SER A 103 17.47 -23.41 14.79
CA SER A 103 16.89 -24.32 13.78
C SER A 103 16.53 -23.63 12.46
N GLY A 104 16.60 -22.30 12.42
CA GLY A 104 16.26 -21.50 11.24
C GLY A 104 17.36 -21.52 10.18
N MET A 105 16.95 -21.53 8.91
CA MET A 105 17.87 -21.40 7.77
C MET A 105 17.64 -20.06 7.05
N THR A 106 18.71 -19.28 6.88
CA THR A 106 18.67 -17.96 6.24
C THR A 106 19.15 -18.07 4.80
N ILE A 107 18.39 -17.53 3.85
CA ILE A 107 18.75 -17.44 2.44
C ILE A 107 18.64 -15.99 1.98
N TYR A 108 19.64 -15.52 1.25
CA TYR A 108 19.64 -14.19 0.65
C TYR A 108 19.22 -14.28 -0.81
N ILE A 109 18.29 -13.42 -1.24
CA ILE A 109 17.87 -13.36 -2.64
C ILE A 109 18.18 -12.02 -3.25
N GLN A 110 19.11 -12.04 -4.20
CA GLN A 110 19.42 -10.91 -5.04
C GLN A 110 18.34 -10.73 -6.12
N ARG A 111 17.85 -9.50 -6.19
CA ARG A 111 16.88 -9.04 -7.19
C ARG A 111 17.56 -7.99 -8.06
N ASP A 112 17.25 -8.00 -9.35
CA ASP A 112 17.83 -7.04 -10.28
C ASP A 112 17.22 -5.65 -10.04
N GLY A 113 18.05 -4.71 -9.56
CA GLY A 113 17.65 -3.32 -9.31
C GLY A 113 16.75 -3.10 -8.09
N LEU A 114 16.68 -4.07 -7.16
CA LEU A 114 15.93 -3.97 -5.91
C LEU A 114 16.79 -4.48 -4.74
N SER A 115 16.40 -4.14 -3.51
CA SER A 115 17.07 -4.63 -2.29
C SER A 115 17.05 -6.16 -2.21
N THR A 116 18.10 -6.74 -1.62
CA THR A 116 18.19 -8.18 -1.37
C THR A 116 17.12 -8.60 -0.35
N LEU A 117 16.39 -9.68 -0.64
CA LEU A 117 15.45 -10.25 0.32
C LEU A 117 16.19 -11.20 1.27
N THR A 118 16.00 -10.98 2.57
CA THR A 118 16.40 -11.92 3.62
C THR A 118 15.23 -12.86 3.90
N ILE A 119 15.42 -14.15 3.62
CA ILE A 119 14.37 -15.15 3.83
C ILE A 119 14.83 -16.10 4.91
N VAL A 120 14.00 -16.20 5.94
CA VAL A 120 14.21 -17.12 7.05
C VAL A 120 13.23 -18.26 6.91
N LEU A 121 13.75 -19.49 6.95
CA LEU A 121 12.96 -20.70 6.87
C LEU A 121 12.97 -21.36 8.25
N PRO A 122 11.80 -21.49 8.92
CA PRO A 122 11.75 -21.99 10.29
C PRO A 122 11.93 -23.51 10.42
N GLN A 123 11.87 -24.24 9.31
CA GLN A 123 11.91 -25.71 9.30
C GLN A 123 13.35 -26.24 9.29
N GLU A 124 13.60 -27.32 10.04
CA GLU A 124 14.91 -28.00 10.07
C GLU A 124 15.31 -28.59 8.70
N LYS A 125 14.32 -29.10 7.95
CA LYS A 125 14.52 -29.71 6.61
C LYS A 125 13.65 -28.99 5.57
N PRO A 126 14.02 -27.78 5.16
CA PRO A 126 13.21 -26.97 4.27
C PRO A 126 13.23 -27.50 2.83
N THR A 127 12.10 -27.38 2.14
CA THR A 127 11.94 -27.75 0.72
C THR A 127 11.96 -26.52 -0.18
N ILE A 128 12.17 -26.71 -1.49
CA ILE A 128 12.09 -25.61 -2.46
C ILE A 128 10.71 -24.95 -2.47
N ALA A 129 9.63 -25.73 -2.31
CA ALA A 129 8.28 -25.17 -2.24
C ALA A 129 8.13 -24.21 -1.04
N ASN A 130 8.72 -24.55 0.10
CA ASN A 130 8.72 -23.70 1.29
C ASN A 130 9.54 -22.43 1.05
N LEU A 131 10.72 -22.54 0.41
CA LEU A 131 11.50 -21.38 -0.02
C LEU A 131 10.69 -20.45 -0.93
N LYS A 132 10.08 -20.96 -1.99
CA LYS A 132 9.25 -20.16 -2.90
C LYS A 132 8.10 -19.47 -2.22
N ARG A 133 7.42 -20.17 -1.30
CA ARG A 133 6.33 -19.61 -0.51
C ARG A 133 6.85 -18.48 0.40
N ALA A 134 7.96 -18.71 1.10
CA ALA A 134 8.57 -17.71 1.98
C ALA A 134 9.00 -16.45 1.20
N ILE A 135 9.57 -16.62 0.00
CA ILE A 135 9.91 -15.51 -0.90
C ILE A 135 8.67 -14.69 -1.25
N GLU A 136 7.58 -15.37 -1.61
CA GLU A 136 6.32 -14.72 -1.98
C GLU A 136 5.74 -13.93 -0.79
N ILE A 137 5.76 -14.50 0.40
CA ILE A 137 5.30 -13.88 1.64
C ILE A 137 6.12 -12.63 1.95
N VAL A 138 7.44 -12.77 2.10
CA VAL A 138 8.34 -11.69 2.51
C VAL A 138 8.26 -10.54 1.51
N ALA A 139 8.24 -10.84 0.20
CA ALA A 139 8.13 -9.81 -0.82
C ALA A 139 6.77 -9.09 -0.80
N LYS A 140 5.66 -9.79 -0.51
CA LYS A 140 4.35 -9.15 -0.31
C LYS A 140 4.32 -8.27 0.93
N LEU A 141 4.94 -8.71 2.02
CA LEU A 141 5.03 -7.95 3.27
C LEU A 141 5.85 -6.69 3.08
N GLN A 142 7.04 -6.77 2.46
CA GLN A 142 7.84 -5.60 2.11
C GLN A 142 7.06 -4.59 1.26
N LEU A 143 6.37 -5.07 0.22
CA LEU A 143 5.54 -4.21 -0.61
C LEU A 143 4.40 -3.55 0.19
N LYS A 144 3.76 -4.28 1.10
CA LYS A 144 2.71 -3.75 1.97
C LYS A 144 3.25 -2.65 2.89
N ARG A 145 4.43 -2.85 3.48
CA ARG A 145 5.14 -1.87 4.32
C ARG A 145 5.45 -0.60 3.52
N GLU A 146 6.07 -0.74 2.35
CA GLU A 146 6.41 0.37 1.45
C GLU A 146 5.16 1.16 1.00
N LEU A 147 4.07 0.46 0.65
CA LEU A 147 2.81 1.12 0.28
C LEU A 147 2.20 1.90 1.44
N ARG A 148 2.28 1.36 2.67
CA ARG A 148 1.80 2.03 3.88
C ARG A 148 2.60 3.30 4.17
N GLU A 149 3.92 3.22 4.13
CA GLU A 149 4.81 4.37 4.31
C GLU A 149 4.54 5.47 3.27
N ARG A 150 4.43 5.09 2.00
CA ARG A 150 4.09 6.02 0.91
C ARG A 150 2.72 6.67 1.12
N GLN A 151 1.73 5.94 1.63
CA GLN A 151 0.40 6.49 1.94
C GLN A 151 0.47 7.45 3.14
N ALA A 152 1.17 7.08 4.20
CA ALA A 152 1.37 7.92 5.38
C ALA A 152 2.08 9.22 5.00
N GLU A 153 3.12 9.15 4.16
CA GLU A 153 3.84 10.32 3.67
C GLU A 153 2.95 11.23 2.82
N ARG A 154 2.12 10.66 1.93
CA ARG A 154 1.11 11.42 1.17
C ARG A 154 0.13 12.15 2.09
N LEU A 155 -0.32 11.50 3.17
CA LEU A 155 -1.20 12.13 4.16
C LEU A 155 -0.47 13.24 4.94
N LYS A 156 0.79 13.03 5.35
CA LYS A 156 1.62 14.05 5.99
C LYS A 156 1.77 15.28 5.09
N ARG A 157 2.10 15.10 3.81
CA ARG A 157 2.20 16.19 2.83
C ARG A 157 0.88 16.94 2.64
N ARG A 158 -0.25 16.22 2.60
CA ARG A 158 -1.59 16.84 2.52
C ARG A 158 -1.93 17.66 3.77
N ARG A 159 -1.65 17.12 4.97
CA ARG A 159 -1.86 17.82 6.23
C ARG A 159 -1.01 19.09 6.30
N TYR A 160 0.27 18.99 5.97
CA TYR A 160 1.20 20.12 5.93
C TYR A 160 0.73 21.21 4.97
N ASN A 161 0.35 20.84 3.75
CA ASN A 161 -0.18 21.81 2.77
C ASN A 161 -1.50 22.44 3.22
N ALA A 162 -2.36 21.70 3.93
CA ALA A 162 -3.60 22.24 4.47
C ALA A 162 -3.35 23.23 5.62
N ILE A 163 -2.33 23.01 6.44
CA ILE A 163 -1.90 23.97 7.48
C ILE A 163 -1.37 25.24 6.81
N ILE A 164 -0.47 25.12 5.83
CA ILE A 164 0.07 26.28 5.08
C ILE A 164 -1.06 27.10 4.45
N ALA A 165 -2.02 26.43 3.79
CA ALA A 165 -3.15 27.11 3.15
C ALA A 165 -4.04 27.86 4.15
N LYS A 166 -4.25 27.32 5.36
CA LYS A 166 -4.96 28.03 6.43
C LYS A 166 -4.17 29.23 6.93
N THR A 167 -2.87 29.07 7.17
CA THR A 167 -2.01 30.18 7.63
C THR A 167 -1.82 31.28 6.60
N SER A 168 -2.00 31.00 5.29
CA SER A 168 -1.97 32.03 4.25
C SER A 168 -3.29 32.80 4.12
N ASP A 169 -4.40 32.20 4.55
CA ASP A 169 -5.72 32.87 4.57
C ASP A 169 -5.91 33.70 5.86
N ASP A 170 -5.23 33.34 6.96
CA ASP A 170 -5.33 34.00 8.28
C ASP A 170 -4.27 35.10 8.54
N ASN A 171 -3.70 35.73 7.49
CA ASN A 171 -2.82 36.89 7.64
C ASN A 171 -3.57 38.22 7.45
N GLU A 172 -4.39 38.56 8.45
CA GLU A 172 -4.38 39.87 9.12
C GLU A 172 -4.44 39.57 10.64
N GLU A 173 -3.34 39.85 11.35
CA GLU A 173 -3.20 39.90 12.82
C GLU A 173 -3.12 38.57 13.63
N ASN A 174 -1.90 38.03 13.80
CA ASN A 174 -1.24 37.79 15.11
C ASN A 174 -0.08 36.78 14.98
N THR A 175 1.15 37.27 14.84
CA THR A 175 2.36 36.46 14.66
C THR A 175 3.08 36.05 15.95
N GLU A 176 2.44 36.11 17.13
CA GLU A 176 3.17 35.87 18.39
C GLU A 176 2.73 34.66 19.23
N ASN A 177 1.65 33.94 18.87
CA ASN A 177 1.17 32.79 19.66
C ASN A 177 1.54 31.39 19.13
N LEU A 178 2.31 31.28 18.03
CA LEU A 178 2.59 30.00 17.36
C LEU A 178 3.84 29.25 17.86
N GLN A 179 4.58 29.79 18.84
CA GLN A 179 5.71 29.07 19.45
C GLN A 179 5.31 28.17 20.64
N GLN A 180 4.14 28.37 21.26
CA GLN A 180 3.74 27.58 22.43
C GLN A 180 3.02 26.26 22.11
N GLN A 181 2.42 26.11 20.93
CA GLN A 181 1.87 24.80 20.50
C GLN A 181 2.92 23.86 19.91
N HIS A 182 4.18 24.31 19.80
CA HIS A 182 5.28 23.54 19.22
C HIS A 182 6.11 22.76 20.27
N LEU A 183 5.86 22.93 21.58
CA LEU A 183 6.64 22.29 22.65
C LEU A 183 6.07 20.94 23.14
N ASP A 184 4.77 20.69 23.01
CA ASP A 184 4.14 19.44 23.52
C ASP A 184 4.25 18.23 22.56
N THR A 185 4.98 18.37 21.45
CA THR A 185 5.27 17.25 20.52
C THR A 185 6.77 16.96 20.36
N GLN A 186 7.61 17.54 21.23
CA GLN A 186 9.05 17.28 21.31
C GLN A 186 9.46 16.77 22.70
N THR A 187 8.93 15.60 23.06
CA THR A 187 9.64 14.62 23.89
C THR A 187 9.45 13.32 23.11
N ASP A 188 10.28 13.02 22.13
CA ASP A 188 11.54 12.34 22.39
C ASP A 188 12.60 12.64 21.31
N ILE A 189 13.86 12.55 21.73
CA ILE A 189 15.09 12.49 20.91
C ILE A 189 15.57 13.86 20.39
N ALA A 190 16.18 14.64 21.27
CA ALA A 190 17.25 15.57 20.89
C ALA A 190 18.36 15.54 21.95
N SER A 191 19.32 14.64 21.79
CA SER A 191 20.67 14.85 22.28
C SER A 191 21.64 14.80 21.10
N SER A 192 22.51 15.80 21.05
CA SER A 192 23.66 16.01 20.16
C SER A 192 23.46 16.76 18.82
N VAL A 193 23.89 18.03 18.87
CA VAL A 193 24.78 18.71 17.91
C VAL A 193 24.17 19.29 16.61
N SER A 194 23.96 20.61 16.68
CA SER A 194 24.16 21.66 15.67
C SER A 194 24.45 21.26 14.21
N THR A 195 23.58 21.69 13.28
CA THR A 195 23.95 22.40 12.03
C THR A 195 22.70 22.79 11.23
N GLU A 196 22.42 24.09 11.18
CA GLU A 196 21.31 24.71 10.42
C GLU A 196 21.53 24.68 8.89
N GLU A 197 22.57 24.01 8.40
CA GLU A 197 22.89 23.92 6.96
C GLU A 197 22.37 22.63 6.30
N SER A 198 21.82 21.68 7.06
CA SER A 198 21.38 20.36 6.58
C SER A 198 20.05 20.37 5.80
N ASN A 199 19.19 21.36 6.00
CA ASN A 199 17.85 21.36 5.39
C ASN A 199 17.84 21.78 3.90
N LYS A 200 18.87 22.51 3.43
CA LYS A 200 19.07 22.84 2.01
C LYS A 200 19.79 21.73 1.24
N THR A 201 20.52 20.85 1.91
CA THR A 201 21.17 19.70 1.28
C THR A 201 20.21 18.52 1.13
N ILE A 202 19.28 18.27 2.06
CA ILE A 202 18.27 17.19 1.93
C ILE A 202 17.41 17.34 0.66
N THR A 203 17.03 18.57 0.31
CA THR A 203 16.26 18.86 -0.91
C THR A 203 17.05 18.72 -2.21
N LYS A 204 18.40 18.79 -2.15
CA LYS A 204 19.29 18.54 -3.30
C LYS A 204 19.76 17.08 -3.39
N VAL A 205 19.98 16.41 -2.27
CA VAL A 205 20.39 14.99 -2.20
C VAL A 205 19.26 14.06 -2.67
N ALA A 206 18.00 14.43 -2.42
CA ALA A 206 16.83 13.73 -2.97
C ALA A 206 16.78 13.70 -4.51
N ARG A 207 17.58 14.51 -5.21
CA ARG A 207 17.72 14.47 -6.67
C ARG A 207 18.91 13.62 -7.16
N LEU A 208 19.81 13.21 -6.28
CA LEU A 208 21.05 12.49 -6.62
C LEU A 208 21.01 10.99 -6.28
N THR A 209 20.13 10.55 -5.38
CA THR A 209 19.78 9.13 -5.25
C THR A 209 18.65 8.84 -6.22
N GLY A 210 18.94 8.09 -7.29
CA GLY A 210 18.00 7.73 -8.38
C GLY A 210 16.77 6.90 -7.98
N GLU A 211 16.32 6.98 -6.74
CA GLU A 211 15.07 6.42 -6.24
C GLU A 211 14.14 7.56 -5.87
N LEU A 212 13.40 8.07 -6.87
CA LEU A 212 12.10 8.73 -6.72
C LEU A 212 11.68 9.31 -8.08
N VAL A 213 11.59 8.42 -9.07
CA VAL A 213 10.76 8.67 -10.25
C VAL A 213 9.74 7.55 -10.28
N CYS A 214 8.51 7.88 -9.91
CA CYS A 214 7.39 7.19 -10.50
C CYS A 214 7.49 7.40 -12.01
N SER A 215 8.19 6.52 -12.72
CA SER A 215 7.72 6.14 -14.03
C SER A 215 6.45 5.33 -13.78
N THR A 216 5.37 5.99 -13.36
CA THR A 216 4.01 5.46 -13.52
C THR A 216 3.67 5.25 -15.01
N VAL A 217 4.60 5.59 -15.91
CA VAL A 217 4.47 5.55 -17.35
C VAL A 217 5.82 5.11 -17.96
N HIS A 218 6.09 3.81 -17.96
CA HIS A 218 6.74 3.22 -19.13
C HIS A 218 5.62 2.48 -19.88
N ASN A 219 5.23 3.01 -21.05
CA ASN A 219 4.14 2.50 -21.90
C ASN A 219 2.68 2.74 -21.46
N GLY A 220 2.38 3.81 -20.72
CA GLY A 220 0.98 4.24 -20.49
C GLY A 220 0.16 3.37 -19.52
N HIS A 221 0.77 2.36 -18.91
CA HIS A 221 0.10 1.46 -17.96
C HIS A 221 0.60 1.73 -16.54
N GLN A 222 -0.32 1.95 -15.60
CA GLN A 222 0.02 1.90 -14.18
C GLN A 222 0.68 0.54 -13.91
N HIS A 223 1.92 0.54 -13.42
CA HIS A 223 2.55 -0.69 -12.97
C HIS A 223 1.58 -1.41 -12.03
N ARG A 224 1.25 -2.67 -12.34
CA ARG A 224 0.42 -3.47 -11.45
C ARG A 224 1.16 -3.53 -10.10
N PRO A 225 0.54 -3.11 -8.99
CA PRO A 225 1.20 -3.16 -7.69
C PRO A 225 1.50 -4.62 -7.29
N ASN A 226 0.73 -5.56 -7.83
CA ASN A 226 0.81 -6.97 -7.45
C ASN A 226 1.49 -7.78 -8.55
N VAL A 227 2.55 -8.49 -8.15
CA VAL A 227 3.27 -9.42 -9.01
C VAL A 227 2.53 -10.77 -9.04
N SER A 228 2.43 -11.38 -10.22
CA SER A 228 1.94 -12.76 -10.34
C SER A 228 3.07 -13.73 -10.03
N TRP A 229 3.11 -14.24 -8.80
CA TRP A 229 4.10 -15.24 -8.37
C TRP A 229 4.05 -16.51 -9.21
N ARG A 230 2.85 -16.94 -9.62
CA ARG A 230 2.70 -18.06 -10.57
C ARG A 230 3.40 -17.80 -11.90
N PHE A 231 3.32 -16.58 -12.43
CA PHE A 231 4.07 -16.21 -13.64
C PHE A 231 5.57 -16.13 -13.37
N LEU A 232 5.99 -15.54 -12.25
CA LEU A 232 7.40 -15.47 -11.89
C LEU A 232 8.02 -16.86 -11.81
N TRP A 233 7.43 -17.81 -11.07
CA TRP A 233 7.95 -19.17 -10.96
C TRP A 233 7.92 -19.95 -12.28
N ARG A 234 7.06 -19.55 -13.22
CA ARG A 234 6.98 -20.12 -14.57
C ARG A 234 8.07 -19.59 -15.50
N VAL A 235 8.48 -18.34 -15.36
CA VAL A 235 9.44 -17.67 -16.28
C VAL A 235 10.84 -17.61 -15.69
N TYR A 236 10.94 -17.53 -14.38
CA TYR A 236 12.18 -17.41 -13.63
C TYR A 236 12.43 -18.65 -12.78
N ALA A 237 13.70 -18.99 -12.64
CA ALA A 237 14.21 -19.97 -11.70
C ALA A 237 15.15 -19.26 -10.72
N LEU A 238 15.43 -19.94 -9.61
CA LEU A 238 16.47 -19.50 -8.68
C LEU A 238 17.81 -20.03 -9.19
N TYR A 239 18.80 -19.16 -9.21
CA TYR A 239 20.16 -19.44 -9.62
C TYR A 239 21.06 -19.33 -8.40
N ASN A 240 21.83 -20.37 -8.15
CA ASN A 240 22.81 -20.36 -7.08
C ASN A 240 24.10 -19.71 -7.59
N LEU A 241 24.51 -18.63 -6.95
CA LEU A 241 25.72 -17.88 -7.33
C LEU A 241 27.01 -18.62 -6.98
N VAL A 242 26.97 -19.48 -5.96
CA VAL A 242 28.15 -20.21 -5.48
C VAL A 242 28.41 -21.43 -6.36
N THR A 243 27.37 -22.24 -6.60
CA THR A 243 27.50 -23.46 -7.41
C THR A 243 27.41 -23.19 -8.91
N ASN A 244 27.07 -21.96 -9.31
CA ASN A 244 26.81 -21.54 -10.70
C ASN A 244 25.75 -22.40 -11.42
N GLN A 245 24.85 -23.04 -10.67
CA GLN A 245 23.82 -23.91 -11.21
C GLN A 245 22.41 -23.34 -10.98
N PRO A 246 21.51 -23.43 -11.97
CA PRO A 246 20.11 -23.13 -11.79
C PRO A 246 19.43 -24.26 -10.99
N ILE A 247 18.58 -23.89 -10.05
CA ILE A 247 17.82 -24.84 -9.25
C ILE A 247 16.68 -25.38 -10.13
N ASN A 248 16.64 -26.71 -10.28
CA ASN A 248 15.64 -27.39 -11.09
C ASN A 248 14.51 -27.94 -10.22
N ASP A 249 13.37 -27.25 -10.23
CA ASP A 249 12.21 -27.62 -9.40
C ASP A 249 11.28 -28.64 -10.08
N GLU A 250 11.56 -29.02 -11.34
CA GLU A 250 10.64 -29.82 -12.16
C GLU A 250 10.57 -31.29 -11.73
N ASN A 251 11.64 -31.85 -11.18
CA ASN A 251 11.73 -33.29 -10.92
C ASN A 251 10.79 -33.76 -9.79
N ALA A 252 10.54 -32.91 -8.79
CA ALA A 252 9.76 -33.28 -7.59
C ALA A 252 8.65 -32.27 -7.25
N GLY A 253 8.28 -31.39 -8.18
CA GLY A 253 7.26 -30.34 -7.94
C GLY A 253 7.60 -29.42 -6.77
N GLY A 254 8.89 -29.20 -6.50
CA GLY A 254 9.39 -28.41 -5.37
C GLY A 254 9.46 -29.12 -4.02
N ARG A 255 9.20 -30.44 -3.94
CA ARG A 255 9.33 -31.23 -2.70
C ARG A 255 10.75 -31.62 -2.33
N GLN A 256 11.70 -31.41 -3.25
CA GLN A 256 13.11 -31.68 -3.00
C GLN A 256 13.63 -30.80 -1.86
N LEU A 257 14.48 -31.37 -1.02
CA LEU A 257 15.09 -30.65 0.09
C LEU A 257 16.10 -29.63 -0.45
N LEU A 258 16.22 -28.51 0.25
CA LEU A 258 17.20 -27.49 -0.12
C LEU A 258 18.63 -28.04 -0.07
N SER A 259 18.94 -28.89 0.91
CA SER A 259 20.22 -29.58 1.02
C SER A 259 20.54 -30.48 -0.20
N GLU A 260 19.54 -31.19 -0.73
CA GLU A 260 19.69 -32.05 -1.93
C GLU A 260 19.91 -31.23 -3.20
N CYS A 261 19.46 -29.97 -3.22
CA CYS A 261 19.69 -29.04 -4.30
C CYS A 261 21.05 -28.30 -4.18
N GLY A 262 21.88 -28.66 -3.18
CA GLY A 262 23.13 -27.96 -2.88
C GLY A 262 22.91 -26.54 -2.35
N ILE A 263 21.78 -26.32 -1.67
CA ILE A 263 21.46 -25.05 -1.03
C ILE A 263 21.76 -25.14 0.46
N GLU A 264 22.68 -24.30 0.91
CA GLU A 264 23.16 -24.25 2.29
C GLU A 264 22.66 -23.00 3.03
N ASN A 265 22.89 -22.96 4.34
CA ASN A 265 22.58 -21.80 5.16
C ASN A 265 23.42 -20.58 4.74
N ALA A 266 22.82 -19.39 4.85
CA ALA A 266 23.39 -18.09 4.47
C ALA A 266 23.77 -17.97 2.97
N GLN A 267 23.25 -18.84 2.11
CA GLN A 267 23.58 -18.79 0.69
C GLN A 267 22.81 -17.69 -0.05
N THR A 268 23.45 -17.15 -1.09
CA THR A 268 22.85 -16.13 -1.95
C THR A 268 22.35 -16.73 -3.26
N LEU A 269 21.07 -16.53 -3.54
CA LEU A 269 20.40 -16.92 -4.78
C LEU A 269 20.03 -15.68 -5.60
N ARG A 270 19.91 -15.85 -6.91
CA ARG A 270 19.47 -14.80 -7.84
C ARG A 270 18.34 -15.31 -8.71
N PHE A 271 17.40 -14.43 -9.07
CA PHE A 271 16.42 -14.76 -10.11
C PHE A 271 17.09 -14.80 -11.50
N CYS A 272 16.88 -15.88 -12.24
CA CYS A 272 17.33 -16.00 -13.63
C CYS A 272 16.19 -16.44 -14.53
N LYS A 273 16.19 -16.01 -15.81
CA LYS A 273 15.18 -16.48 -16.77
C LYS A 273 15.40 -17.97 -17.06
N ARG A 274 14.35 -18.77 -16.89
CA ARG A 274 14.38 -20.23 -17.14
C ARG A 274 14.80 -20.55 -18.56
N GLU A 275 14.34 -19.77 -19.54
CA GLU A 275 14.66 -19.97 -20.95
C GLU A 275 16.16 -20.07 -21.22
N LYS A 276 16.98 -19.33 -20.46
CA LYS A 276 18.44 -19.32 -20.60
C LYS A 276 19.09 -20.68 -20.28
N TYR A 277 18.50 -21.45 -19.38
CA TYR A 277 19.11 -22.68 -18.85
C TYR A 277 18.30 -23.96 -19.12
N PHE A 278 16.98 -23.84 -19.24
CA PHE A 278 16.05 -24.97 -19.45
C PHE A 278 15.39 -24.96 -20.84
N GLY A 279 15.68 -23.95 -21.67
CA GLY A 279 15.11 -23.76 -23.00
C GLY A 279 13.65 -23.27 -23.01
N ARG A 280 13.13 -22.93 -24.20
CA ARG A 280 11.71 -22.59 -24.39
C ARG A 280 10.86 -23.85 -24.36
N LYS A 281 10.33 -24.21 -23.19
CA LYS A 281 9.27 -25.22 -23.12
C LYS A 281 7.93 -24.56 -23.47
N ARG A 282 7.43 -24.79 -24.69
CA ARG A 282 5.99 -24.65 -24.98
C ARG A 282 5.29 -25.79 -24.25
N GLN A 283 4.47 -25.49 -23.25
CA GLN A 283 3.61 -26.51 -22.68
C GLN A 283 2.33 -26.65 -23.51
N LYS A 284 1.99 -27.90 -23.82
CA LYS A 284 0.66 -28.35 -24.25
C LYS A 284 -0.36 -28.10 -23.15
#